data_AF-A0A396NM47-F1
#
_entry.id   AF-A0A396NM47-F1
#
_cell.length_a   1.000
_cell.length_b   1.000
_cell.length_c   1.000
_cell.angle_alpha   90.00
_cell.angle_beta   90.00
_cell.angle_gamma   90.00
#
_symmetry.space_group_name_H-M   'P 1'
#
loop_
_entity.id
_entity.type
_entity.pdbx_description
1 polymer ?
#
loop_
_entity_poly.entity_id
_entity_poly.type
_entity_poly.pdbx_seq_one_letter_code
_entity_poly.pdbx_strand_id
1 'polypeptide(L)'
;MKERRERNFRILEFRENKFDIIGDVHGCYDELMELIERLGYEKKDGCYTHPEGRRLISVGDVADKGCQNLACLDFWIEQVNNGGAFWVHGNHCNKLYRYFLGNRVHLSHGLERTVAELEALPKEERMVFRSRYMRCYESQCFYLLLDRKRLAVVHGGLRPESIGKFSNKIRAVCLYGETTGNFDENGKPERLDWAAEYDGQPFVVYGHTVAERPEIINRTVDIDQGCVYGGYLTALRYPEIEFVQVRGKKYAEYHGGGKVPEE
;
A
#
# COMPACT_ATOMS: atom_id res chain seq x y z
N MET A 1 30.00 12.30 1.25
CA MET A 1 29.07 11.35 0.58
C MET A 1 27.63 11.47 1.13
N LYS A 2 27.08 12.68 1.32
CA LYS A 2 25.82 12.91 2.06
C LYS A 2 24.64 13.34 1.16
N GLU A 3 24.83 13.40 -0.16
CA GLU A 3 23.92 14.10 -1.10
C GLU A 3 23.01 13.19 -1.97
N ARG A 4 22.93 11.88 -1.71
CA ARG A 4 22.07 10.97 -2.52
C ARG A 4 20.79 10.49 -1.81
N ARG A 5 20.45 11.07 -0.65
CA ARG A 5 19.34 10.66 0.24
C ARG A 5 18.08 11.54 0.18
N GLU A 6 17.92 12.35 -0.88
CA GLU A 6 16.83 13.34 -1.00
C GLU A 6 15.86 13.10 -2.17
N ARG A 7 15.52 11.85 -2.47
CA ARG A 7 14.35 11.58 -3.31
C ARG A 7 13.48 10.54 -2.62
N ASN A 8 12.52 11.04 -1.85
CA ASN A 8 11.50 10.25 -1.17
C ASN A 8 10.37 9.81 -2.13
N PHE A 9 10.70 9.71 -3.42
CA PHE A 9 9.97 9.07 -4.49
C PHE A 9 11.00 8.45 -5.45
N ARG A 10 10.58 7.49 -6.28
CA ARG A 10 11.48 6.85 -7.25
C ARG A 10 10.93 6.92 -8.66
N ILE A 11 11.85 7.06 -9.62
CA ILE A 11 11.57 6.89 -11.03
C ILE A 11 12.24 5.59 -11.43
N LEU A 12 11.46 4.61 -11.87
CA LEU A 12 11.95 3.28 -12.23
C LEU A 12 11.47 2.94 -13.65
N GLU A 13 12.34 2.28 -14.40
CA GLU A 13 12.08 1.85 -15.77
C GLU A 13 12.49 0.40 -15.91
N PHE A 14 11.62 -0.40 -16.51
CA PHE A 14 11.87 -1.81 -16.79
C PHE A 14 11.67 -2.09 -18.27
N ARG A 15 12.28 -3.18 -18.75
CA ARG A 15 12.19 -3.56 -20.17
C ARG A 15 10.75 -3.79 -20.63
N GLU A 16 9.96 -4.50 -19.84
CA GLU A 16 8.58 -4.88 -20.20
C GLU A 16 7.52 -3.94 -19.59
N ASN A 17 7.87 -3.17 -18.55
CA ASN A 17 6.94 -2.30 -17.77
C ASN A 17 5.56 -2.92 -17.50
N LYS A 18 5.53 -4.22 -17.16
CA LYS A 18 4.33 -4.94 -16.73
C LYS A 18 4.29 -5.03 -15.20
N PHE A 19 3.21 -4.54 -14.60
CA PHE A 19 3.06 -4.48 -13.14
C PHE A 19 1.71 -5.04 -12.71
N ASP A 20 1.68 -5.67 -11.55
CA ASP A 20 0.45 -6.03 -10.86
C ASP A 20 0.46 -5.26 -9.52
N ILE A 21 -0.40 -4.23 -9.45
CA ILE A 21 -0.43 -3.25 -8.36
C ILE A 21 -1.55 -3.65 -7.40
N ILE A 22 -1.21 -3.96 -6.16
CA ILE A 22 -2.12 -4.52 -5.15
C ILE A 22 -2.50 -3.46 -4.12
N GLY A 23 -3.81 -3.39 -3.83
CA GLY A 23 -4.43 -2.52 -2.84
C GLY A 23 -4.04 -2.82 -1.38
N ASP A 24 -4.73 -2.17 -0.45
CA ASP A 24 -4.51 -2.29 0.99
C ASP A 24 -4.80 -3.74 1.47
N VAL A 25 -3.77 -4.42 2.00
CA VAL A 25 -3.87 -5.83 2.41
C VAL A 25 -4.35 -5.97 3.85
N HIS A 26 -3.86 -5.12 4.75
CA HIS A 26 -4.27 -5.11 6.17
C HIS A 26 -4.31 -6.49 6.83
N GLY A 27 -3.23 -7.27 6.71
CA GLY A 27 -3.11 -8.57 7.38
C GLY A 27 -4.00 -9.68 6.83
N CYS A 28 -4.63 -9.50 5.65
CA CYS A 28 -5.41 -10.52 4.93
C CYS A 28 -4.48 -11.44 4.12
N TYR A 29 -3.69 -12.26 4.82
CA TYR A 29 -2.64 -13.06 4.18
C TYR A 29 -3.21 -14.15 3.26
N ASP A 30 -4.29 -14.81 3.66
CA ASP A 30 -4.92 -15.85 2.83
C ASP A 30 -5.37 -15.27 1.48
N GLU A 31 -6.02 -14.12 1.52
CA GLU A 31 -6.50 -13.42 0.33
C GLU A 31 -5.35 -12.86 -0.52
N LEU A 32 -4.28 -12.37 0.11
CA LEU A 32 -3.06 -12.01 -0.60
C LEU A 32 -2.51 -13.21 -1.36
N MET A 33 -2.37 -14.36 -0.71
CA MET A 33 -1.83 -15.55 -1.35
C MET A 33 -2.71 -16.06 -2.48
N GLU A 34 -4.04 -16.06 -2.30
CA GLU A 34 -4.99 -16.41 -3.36
C GLU A 34 -4.90 -15.43 -4.55
N LEU A 35 -4.73 -14.13 -4.28
CA LEU A 35 -4.60 -13.13 -5.34
C LEU A 35 -3.30 -13.31 -6.13
N ILE A 36 -2.20 -13.62 -5.45
CA ILE A 36 -0.90 -13.92 -6.07
C ILE A 36 -1.01 -15.15 -6.98
N GLU A 37 -1.71 -16.19 -6.56
CA GLU A 37 -1.98 -17.36 -7.38
C GLU A 37 -2.84 -17.01 -8.60
N ARG A 38 -3.95 -16.28 -8.42
CA ARG A 38 -4.83 -15.82 -9.52
C ARG A 38 -4.10 -14.94 -10.53
N LEU A 39 -3.12 -14.15 -10.09
CA LEU A 39 -2.28 -13.32 -10.94
C LEU A 39 -1.24 -14.14 -11.72
N GLY A 40 -1.08 -15.43 -11.45
CA GLY A 40 -0.16 -16.32 -12.17
C GLY A 40 1.29 -16.26 -11.66
N TYR A 41 1.51 -15.83 -10.42
CA TYR A 41 2.84 -15.84 -9.82
C TYR A 41 3.21 -17.21 -9.26
N GLU A 42 4.44 -17.65 -9.53
CA GLU A 42 4.95 -18.93 -9.09
C GLU A 42 6.04 -18.76 -8.03
N LYS A 43 6.04 -19.63 -7.03
CA LYS A 43 7.07 -19.64 -5.99
C LYS A 43 8.38 -20.19 -6.54
N LYS A 44 9.44 -19.38 -6.52
CA LYS A 44 10.79 -19.73 -6.94
C LYS A 44 11.82 -19.13 -5.99
N ASP A 45 12.76 -19.95 -5.51
CA ASP A 45 13.87 -19.52 -4.64
C ASP A 45 13.44 -18.70 -3.40
N GLY A 46 12.27 -19.02 -2.85
CA GLY A 46 11.73 -18.35 -1.65
C GLY A 46 10.94 -17.06 -1.92
N CYS A 47 10.84 -16.60 -3.17
CA CYS A 47 10.00 -15.47 -3.58
C CYS A 47 8.97 -15.91 -4.65
N TYR A 48 8.07 -15.01 -5.03
CA TYR A 48 7.07 -15.21 -6.07
C TYR A 48 7.46 -14.42 -7.32
N THR A 49 7.55 -15.10 -8.46
CA THR A 49 7.94 -14.51 -9.75
C THR A 49 6.93 -14.87 -10.82
N HIS A 50 6.69 -13.97 -11.77
CA HIS A 50 5.77 -14.23 -12.87
C HIS A 50 6.54 -14.68 -14.13
N PRO A 51 6.11 -15.72 -14.86
CA PRO A 51 6.80 -16.23 -16.06
C PRO A 51 6.93 -15.16 -17.16
N GLU A 52 5.96 -14.26 -17.29
CA GLU A 52 6.03 -13.10 -18.20
C GLU A 52 6.85 -11.91 -17.67
N GLY A 53 7.57 -12.05 -16.55
CA GLY A 53 8.42 -10.99 -16.00
C GLY A 53 7.68 -9.81 -15.37
N ARG A 54 6.40 -9.99 -14.99
CA ARG A 54 5.58 -9.00 -14.28
C ARG A 54 6.10 -8.75 -12.87
N ARG A 55 5.94 -7.54 -12.35
CA ARG A 55 6.40 -7.15 -11.00
C ARG A 55 5.24 -6.74 -10.10
N LEU A 56 5.27 -7.24 -8.87
CA LEU A 56 4.32 -6.84 -7.84
C LEU A 56 4.65 -5.45 -7.31
N ILE A 57 3.62 -4.65 -7.07
CA ILE A 57 3.72 -3.35 -6.40
C ILE A 57 2.61 -3.25 -5.35
N SER A 58 2.94 -2.96 -4.09
CA SER A 58 1.93 -2.63 -3.07
C SER A 58 1.69 -1.12 -3.02
N VAL A 59 0.42 -0.71 -2.93
CA VAL A 59 0.02 0.69 -2.64
C VAL A 59 0.24 1.09 -1.18
N GLY A 60 0.67 0.19 -0.30
CA GLY A 60 0.85 0.46 1.12
C GLY A 60 -0.04 -0.42 2.01
N ASP A 61 -0.06 -0.09 3.29
CA ASP A 61 -0.96 -0.65 4.31
C ASP A 61 -1.13 -2.17 4.26
N VAL A 62 0.04 -2.83 4.33
CA VAL A 62 0.19 -4.29 4.33
C VAL A 62 -0.32 -4.94 5.62
N ALA A 63 -0.21 -4.22 6.73
CA ALA A 63 -0.49 -4.71 8.09
C ALA A 63 -1.50 -3.82 8.81
N ASP A 64 -1.78 -4.19 10.06
CA ASP A 64 -2.84 -3.72 10.94
C ASP A 64 -4.22 -4.26 10.54
N LYS A 65 -5.10 -4.39 11.55
CA LYS A 65 -6.52 -4.80 11.47
C LYS A 65 -6.73 -6.29 11.21
N GLY A 66 -6.08 -6.93 10.23
CA GLY A 66 -6.23 -8.36 9.96
C GLY A 66 -5.66 -9.27 11.06
N CYS A 67 -5.65 -10.57 10.80
CA CYS A 67 -5.17 -11.59 11.75
C CYS A 67 -3.82 -12.22 11.41
N GLN A 68 -3.23 -11.90 10.25
CA GLN A 68 -1.96 -12.46 9.78
C GLN A 68 -1.01 -11.34 9.33
N ASN A 69 -0.79 -10.36 10.21
CA ASN A 69 -0.05 -9.13 9.90
C ASN A 69 1.43 -9.40 9.63
N LEU A 70 2.08 -10.20 10.48
CA LEU A 70 3.51 -10.51 10.30
C LEU A 70 3.76 -11.35 9.04
N ALA A 71 2.86 -12.27 8.70
CA ALA A 71 2.95 -13.06 7.47
C ALA A 71 2.87 -12.18 6.21
N CYS A 72 1.95 -11.20 6.19
CA CYS A 72 1.86 -10.23 5.10
C CYS A 72 3.13 -9.38 4.97
N LEU A 73 3.65 -8.89 6.10
CA LEU A 73 4.88 -8.11 6.12
C LEU A 73 6.08 -8.94 5.66
N ASP A 74 6.20 -10.18 6.13
CA ASP A 74 7.26 -11.09 5.73
C ASP A 74 7.22 -11.36 4.22
N PHE A 75 6.03 -11.61 3.65
CA PHE A 75 5.86 -11.75 2.21
C PHE A 75 6.41 -10.53 1.45
N TRP A 76 5.97 -9.32 1.80
CA TRP A 76 6.41 -8.12 1.09
C TRP A 76 7.90 -7.81 1.30
N ILE A 77 8.45 -8.10 2.49
CA ILE A 77 9.89 -7.99 2.75
C ILE A 77 10.69 -8.92 1.83
N GLU A 78 10.28 -10.18 1.69
CA GLU A 78 10.97 -11.14 0.81
C GLU A 78 10.78 -10.80 -0.67
N GLN A 79 9.59 -10.35 -1.07
CA GLN A 79 9.32 -9.91 -2.44
C GLN A 79 10.14 -8.68 -2.83
N VAL A 80 10.32 -7.71 -1.92
CA VAL A 80 11.18 -6.55 -2.15
C VAL A 80 12.64 -6.95 -2.24
N ASN A 81 13.13 -7.77 -1.30
CA ASN A 81 14.55 -8.11 -1.22
C ASN A 81 15.00 -9.04 -2.36
N ASN A 82 14.14 -9.99 -2.73
CA ASN A 82 14.50 -11.11 -3.60
C ASN A 82 13.63 -11.22 -4.86
N GLY A 83 12.36 -10.82 -4.79
CA GLY A 83 11.40 -10.90 -5.92
C GLY A 83 11.41 -9.70 -6.86
N GLY A 84 12.12 -8.62 -6.51
CA GLY A 84 12.14 -7.38 -7.29
C GLY A 84 10.80 -6.63 -7.33
N ALA A 85 9.99 -6.80 -6.28
CA ALA A 85 8.76 -6.06 -6.04
C ALA A 85 9.05 -4.68 -5.45
N PHE A 86 8.02 -3.81 -5.45
CA PHE A 86 8.08 -2.50 -4.81
C PHE A 86 6.92 -2.29 -3.85
N TRP A 87 7.12 -1.40 -2.89
CA TRP A 87 6.14 -1.06 -1.88
C TRP A 87 6.19 0.45 -1.63
N VAL A 88 5.06 1.15 -1.73
CA VAL A 88 4.98 2.56 -1.32
C VAL A 88 4.51 2.69 0.12
N HIS A 89 4.94 3.75 0.80
CA HIS A 89 4.55 3.98 2.18
C HIS A 89 3.06 4.29 2.32
N GLY A 90 2.36 3.50 3.12
CA GLY A 90 1.03 3.85 3.65
C GLY A 90 1.06 4.37 5.09
N ASN A 91 -0.05 4.91 5.57
CA ASN A 91 -0.08 5.52 6.91
C ASN A 91 0.05 4.50 8.04
N HIS A 92 -0.50 3.29 7.89
CA HIS A 92 -0.34 2.22 8.88
C HIS A 92 1.11 1.75 8.92
N CYS A 93 1.75 1.57 7.76
CA CYS A 93 3.18 1.24 7.67
C CYS A 93 4.05 2.30 8.35
N ASN A 94 3.77 3.59 8.13
CA ASN A 94 4.49 4.69 8.77
C ASN A 94 4.26 4.74 10.29
N LYS A 95 3.06 4.35 10.78
CA LYS A 95 2.75 4.25 12.20
C LYS A 95 3.54 3.12 12.87
N LEU A 96 3.60 1.94 12.24
CA LEU A 96 4.42 0.81 12.70
C LEU A 96 5.93 1.13 12.66
N TYR A 97 6.40 1.83 11.62
CA TYR A 97 7.79 2.32 11.57
C TYR A 97 8.12 3.24 12.75
N ARG A 98 7.23 4.19 13.07
CA ARG A 98 7.38 5.06 14.24
C ARG A 98 7.35 4.29 15.57
N TYR A 99 6.53 3.25 15.68
CA TYR A 99 6.54 2.34 16.83
C TYR A 99 7.92 1.70 17.01
N PHE A 100 8.52 1.14 15.94
CA PHE A 100 9.84 0.51 16.00
C PHE A 100 11.02 1.47 16.24
N LEU A 101 10.84 2.77 15.95
CA LEU A 101 11.77 3.83 16.35
C LEU A 101 11.70 4.16 17.86
N GLY A 102 10.72 3.61 18.59
CA GLY A 102 10.51 3.90 20.01
C GLY A 102 9.68 5.17 20.27
N ASN A 103 9.02 5.72 19.23
CA ASN A 103 8.11 6.85 19.43
C ASN A 103 6.88 6.39 20.23
N ARG A 104 6.35 7.28 21.08
CA ARG A 104 5.04 7.06 21.70
C ARG A 104 3.94 7.16 20.64
N VAL A 105 3.46 6.01 20.17
CA VAL A 105 2.30 5.91 19.27
C VAL A 105 1.14 5.27 20.01
N HIS A 106 -0.08 5.72 19.73
CA HIS A 106 -1.27 5.08 20.29
C HIS A 106 -1.52 3.75 19.55
N LEU A 107 -1.62 2.64 20.28
CA LEU A 107 -2.04 1.35 19.73
C LEU A 107 -3.55 1.45 19.44
N SER A 108 -3.89 1.67 18.17
CA SER A 108 -5.27 1.87 17.72
C SER A 108 -5.34 1.66 16.22
N HIS A 109 -6.58 1.54 15.73
CA HIS A 109 -6.90 1.35 14.31
C HIS A 109 -6.26 0.08 13.74
N GLY A 110 -6.04 -0.94 14.58
CA GLY A 110 -5.50 -2.24 14.16
C GLY A 110 -4.02 -2.44 14.46
N LEU A 111 -3.25 -1.39 14.82
CA LEU A 111 -1.84 -1.54 15.20
C LEU A 111 -1.67 -2.44 16.43
N GLU A 112 -2.64 -2.42 17.35
CA GLU A 112 -2.69 -3.29 18.52
C GLU A 112 -2.63 -4.78 18.14
N ARG A 113 -3.19 -5.18 16.99
CA ARG A 113 -3.13 -6.57 16.52
C ARG A 113 -1.74 -6.93 16.00
N THR A 114 -1.14 -6.06 15.18
CA THR A 114 0.24 -6.25 14.71
C THR A 114 1.23 -6.31 15.87
N VAL A 115 1.08 -5.43 16.88
CA VAL A 115 1.92 -5.44 18.07
C VAL A 115 1.71 -6.69 18.91
N ALA A 116 0.47 -7.17 19.06
CA ALA A 116 0.21 -8.43 19.75
C ALA A 116 0.88 -9.63 19.05
N GLU A 117 0.85 -9.71 17.72
CA GLU A 117 1.59 -10.74 16.97
C GLU A 117 3.11 -10.63 17.20
N LEU A 118 3.68 -9.41 17.21
CA LEU A 118 5.10 -9.20 17.50
C LEU A 118 5.46 -9.63 18.93
N GLU A 119 4.59 -9.34 19.89
CA GLU A 119 4.81 -9.65 21.30
C GLU A 119 4.70 -11.15 21.61
N ALA A 120 3.93 -11.89 20.80
CA ALA A 120 3.87 -13.35 20.86
C ALA A 120 5.15 -14.04 20.38
N LEU A 121 5.97 -13.38 19.56
CA LEU A 121 7.26 -13.91 19.11
C LEU A 121 8.30 -13.93 20.25
N PRO A 122 9.21 -14.92 20.27
CA PRO A 122 10.43 -14.88 21.07
C PRO A 122 11.20 -13.58 20.84
N LYS A 123 11.92 -13.12 21.87
CA LYS A 123 12.61 -11.81 21.85
C LYS A 123 13.58 -11.71 20.69
N GLU A 124 14.33 -12.76 20.41
CA GLU A 124 15.31 -12.85 19.33
C GLU A 124 14.64 -12.71 17.96
N GLU A 125 13.57 -13.45 17.72
CA GLU A 125 12.79 -13.39 16.47
C GLU A 125 12.17 -12.01 16.25
N ARG A 126 11.64 -11.39 17.32
CA ARG A 126 11.10 -10.02 17.27
C ARG A 126 12.17 -9.00 16.88
N MET A 127 13.39 -9.13 17.40
CA MET A 127 14.51 -8.25 17.04
C MET A 127 14.93 -8.43 15.58
N VAL A 128 14.94 -9.67 15.08
CA VAL A 128 15.23 -9.99 13.68
C VAL A 128 14.15 -9.41 12.76
N PHE A 129 12.88 -9.65 13.08
CA PHE A 129 11.74 -9.12 12.33
C PHE A 129 11.77 -7.59 12.26
N ARG A 130 11.94 -6.92 13.42
CA ARG A 130 12.10 -5.46 13.47
C ARG A 130 13.20 -4.98 12.54
N SER A 131 14.36 -5.63 12.56
CA SER A 131 15.51 -5.23 11.73
C SER A 131 15.22 -5.39 10.23
N ARG A 132 14.57 -6.50 9.84
CA ARG A 132 14.13 -6.76 8.46
C ARG A 132 13.10 -5.73 8.00
N TYR A 133 12.07 -5.47 8.80
CA TYR A 133 11.04 -4.47 8.51
C TYR A 133 11.64 -3.07 8.36
N MET A 134 12.46 -2.63 9.32
CA MET A 134 13.06 -1.28 9.30
C MET A 134 13.92 -1.08 8.05
N ARG A 135 14.75 -2.06 7.69
CA ARG A 135 15.57 -2.01 6.48
C ARG A 135 14.71 -1.99 5.21
N CYS A 136 13.68 -2.83 5.14
CA CYS A 136 12.76 -2.84 4.01
C CYS A 136 12.04 -1.50 3.86
N TYR A 137 11.42 -1.00 4.93
CA TYR A 137 10.72 0.28 4.95
C TYR A 137 11.64 1.44 4.54
N GLU A 138 12.84 1.57 5.12
CA GLU A 138 13.78 2.65 4.76
C GLU A 138 14.31 2.55 3.32
N SER A 139 14.19 1.37 2.70
CA SER A 139 14.47 1.16 1.29
C SER A 139 13.27 1.38 0.37
N GLN A 140 12.12 1.83 0.88
CA GLN A 140 10.94 2.19 0.08
C GLN A 140 10.82 3.71 -0.14
N CYS A 141 9.69 4.17 -0.68
CA CYS A 141 9.43 5.58 -0.96
C CYS A 141 7.94 5.91 -0.88
N PHE A 142 7.56 7.19 -0.97
CA PHE A 142 6.16 7.61 -0.83
C PHE A 142 5.34 7.49 -2.11
N TYR A 143 6.00 7.53 -3.27
CA TYR A 143 5.36 7.23 -4.54
C TYR A 143 6.38 6.77 -5.58
N LEU A 144 5.91 6.01 -6.56
CA LEU A 144 6.67 5.55 -7.71
C LEU A 144 6.21 6.30 -8.97
N LEU A 145 7.16 6.57 -9.87
CA LEU A 145 6.89 6.94 -11.26
C LEU A 145 7.51 5.87 -12.15
N LEU A 146 6.67 5.25 -12.97
CA LEU A 146 6.95 4.07 -13.75
C LEU A 146 6.62 4.33 -15.22
N ASP A 147 7.14 3.46 -16.08
CA ASP A 147 6.86 3.45 -17.51
C ASP A 147 6.99 4.83 -18.16
N ARG A 148 8.21 5.39 -18.14
CA ARG A 148 8.53 6.74 -18.64
C ARG A 148 7.65 7.82 -18.00
N LYS A 149 7.31 7.63 -16.72
CA LYS A 149 6.42 8.48 -15.91
C LYS A 149 4.97 8.49 -16.41
N ARG A 150 4.53 7.49 -17.16
CA ARG A 150 3.12 7.33 -17.54
C ARG A 150 2.27 6.69 -16.45
N LEU A 151 2.90 6.01 -15.50
CA LEU A 151 2.23 5.39 -14.36
C LEU A 151 2.80 5.98 -13.07
N ALA A 152 1.93 6.30 -12.13
CA ALA A 152 2.26 6.65 -10.76
C ALA A 152 1.56 5.71 -9.78
N VAL A 153 2.28 5.29 -8.73
CA VAL A 153 1.69 4.51 -7.64
C VAL A 153 1.94 5.25 -6.33
N VAL A 154 0.89 5.48 -5.55
CA VAL A 154 0.90 6.22 -4.28
C VAL A 154 -0.12 5.59 -3.34
N HIS A 155 -0.01 5.84 -2.03
CA HIS A 155 -1.01 5.31 -1.09
C HIS A 155 -2.29 6.16 -1.04
N GLY A 156 -2.22 7.40 -0.54
CA GLY A 156 -3.40 8.25 -0.29
C GLY A 156 -3.75 9.23 -1.41
N GLY A 157 -2.77 9.91 -1.99
CA GLY A 157 -3.02 10.85 -3.09
C GLY A 157 -1.76 11.50 -3.65
N LEU A 158 -1.85 12.01 -4.88
CA LEU A 158 -0.74 12.67 -5.57
C LEU A 158 -1.22 13.72 -6.57
N ARG A 159 -1.13 14.99 -6.19
CA ARG A 159 -1.49 16.10 -7.09
C ARG A 159 -0.52 16.25 -8.29
N PRO A 160 -1.00 16.68 -9.47
CA PRO A 160 -0.18 16.90 -10.66
C PRO A 160 1.08 17.75 -10.42
N GLU A 161 0.95 18.86 -9.68
CA GLU A 161 2.05 19.76 -9.38
C GLU A 161 3.12 19.18 -8.44
N SER A 162 2.78 18.07 -7.75
CA SER A 162 3.66 17.35 -6.83
C SER A 162 4.48 16.25 -7.52
N ILE A 163 4.10 15.87 -8.74
CA ILE A 163 4.75 14.80 -9.50
C ILE A 163 6.20 15.16 -9.79
N GLY A 164 7.13 14.27 -9.39
CA GLY A 164 8.56 14.49 -9.54
C GLY A 164 9.17 15.44 -8.49
N LYS A 165 8.43 15.80 -7.44
CA LYS A 165 8.88 16.65 -6.33
C LYS A 165 8.68 15.94 -5.00
N PHE A 166 9.32 16.46 -3.95
CA PHE A 166 9.09 16.00 -2.59
C PHE A 166 9.19 17.13 -1.56
N SER A 167 8.29 17.13 -0.60
CA SER A 167 8.25 18.01 0.56
C SER A 167 7.49 17.34 1.69
N ASN A 168 7.54 17.88 2.92
CA ASN A 168 6.72 17.36 4.01
C ASN A 168 5.21 17.48 3.74
N LYS A 169 4.79 18.48 2.94
CA LYS A 169 3.39 18.60 2.50
C LYS A 169 3.02 17.45 1.55
N ILE A 170 3.86 17.18 0.55
CA ILE A 170 3.66 16.05 -0.39
C ILE A 170 3.66 14.72 0.38
N ARG A 171 4.57 14.54 1.33
CA ARG A 171 4.60 13.38 2.22
C ARG A 171 3.27 13.16 2.93
N ALA A 172 2.68 14.21 3.48
CA ALA A 172 1.41 14.11 4.19
C ALA A 172 0.29 13.67 3.26
N VAL A 173 0.21 14.25 2.05
CA VAL A 173 -0.79 13.88 1.04
C VAL A 173 -0.61 12.43 0.58
N CYS A 174 0.63 11.99 0.31
CA CYS A 174 0.92 10.60 -0.04
C CYS A 174 0.45 9.61 1.03
N LEU A 175 0.54 9.96 2.32
CA LEU A 175 0.19 9.06 3.42
C LEU A 175 -1.29 9.12 3.83
N TYR A 176 -1.90 10.30 3.82
CA TYR A 176 -3.18 10.53 4.49
C TYR A 176 -4.28 11.04 3.54
N GLY A 177 -3.96 11.16 2.25
CA GLY A 177 -4.82 11.85 1.29
C GLY A 177 -4.92 13.35 1.61
N GLU A 178 -5.90 14.00 0.99
CA GLU A 178 -6.17 15.42 1.20
C GLU A 178 -7.40 15.65 2.05
N THR A 179 -7.34 16.72 2.84
CA THR A 179 -8.44 17.14 3.69
C THR A 179 -8.84 18.57 3.36
N THR A 180 -10.12 18.91 3.56
CA THR A 180 -10.64 20.27 3.38
C THR A 180 -10.14 21.23 4.48
N GLY A 181 -9.58 20.68 5.56
CA GLY A 181 -9.25 21.39 6.80
C GLY A 181 -10.42 21.44 7.79
N ASN A 182 -11.62 21.04 7.38
CA ASN A 182 -12.78 20.89 8.25
C ASN A 182 -12.84 19.47 8.84
N PHE A 183 -13.70 19.32 9.85
CA PHE A 183 -14.01 18.05 10.47
C PHE A 183 -15.51 17.78 10.35
N ASP A 184 -15.88 16.53 10.10
CA ASP A 184 -17.26 16.09 10.06
C ASP A 184 -17.90 16.09 11.47
N GLU A 185 -19.19 15.78 11.54
CA GLU A 185 -19.96 15.68 12.78
C GLU A 185 -19.41 14.68 13.81
N ASN A 186 -18.55 13.75 13.36
CA ASN A 186 -17.88 12.74 14.19
C ASN A 186 -16.42 13.13 14.53
N GLY A 187 -16.00 14.36 14.18
CA GLY A 187 -14.65 14.87 14.44
C GLY A 187 -13.57 14.26 13.54
N LYS A 188 -13.93 13.65 12.40
CA LYS A 188 -12.97 13.15 11.42
C LYS A 188 -12.69 14.22 10.36
N PRO A 189 -11.45 14.35 9.88
CA PRO A 189 -11.15 15.29 8.80
C PRO A 189 -12.00 14.98 7.55
N GLU A 190 -12.70 15.99 7.05
CA GLU A 190 -13.39 15.91 5.76
C GLU A 190 -12.35 15.79 4.64
N ARG A 191 -12.56 14.84 3.73
CA ARG A 191 -11.63 14.52 2.65
C ARG A 191 -11.97 15.28 1.38
N LEU A 192 -10.94 15.72 0.66
CA LEU A 192 -11.08 16.26 -0.69
C LEU A 192 -11.02 15.11 -1.70
N ASP A 193 -11.99 15.08 -2.62
CA ASP A 193 -11.95 14.22 -3.80
C ASP A 193 -10.99 14.79 -4.85
N TRP A 194 -9.69 14.62 -4.59
CA TRP A 194 -8.63 15.10 -5.48
C TRP A 194 -8.62 14.36 -6.83
N ALA A 195 -9.22 13.17 -6.90
CA ALA A 195 -9.30 12.36 -8.11
C ALA A 195 -10.27 13.00 -9.13
N ALA A 196 -11.39 13.56 -8.67
CA ALA A 196 -12.36 14.28 -9.51
C ALA A 196 -11.74 15.50 -10.22
N GLU A 197 -10.76 16.16 -9.61
CA GLU A 197 -10.07 17.34 -10.17
C GLU A 197 -8.72 16.99 -10.85
N TYR A 198 -8.34 15.71 -10.92
CA TYR A 198 -7.02 15.33 -11.41
C TYR A 198 -6.88 15.51 -12.94
N ASP A 199 -5.97 16.38 -13.35
CA ASP A 199 -5.65 16.67 -14.76
C ASP A 199 -4.22 16.26 -15.18
N GLY A 200 -3.51 15.54 -14.30
CA GLY A 200 -2.15 15.11 -14.53
C GLY A 200 -2.02 14.14 -15.70
N GLN A 201 -0.81 14.10 -16.29
CA GLN A 201 -0.52 13.17 -17.39
C GLN A 201 -0.38 11.71 -16.96
N PRO A 202 0.30 11.38 -15.83
CA PRO A 202 0.42 9.99 -15.41
C PRO A 202 -0.92 9.39 -14.99
N PHE A 203 -1.10 8.10 -15.27
CA PHE A 203 -2.15 7.31 -14.66
C PHE A 203 -1.78 6.99 -13.21
N VAL A 204 -2.62 7.34 -12.24
CA VAL A 204 -2.34 7.19 -10.80
C VAL A 204 -3.14 6.03 -10.21
N VAL A 205 -2.45 5.06 -9.64
CA VAL A 205 -3.07 3.95 -8.90
C VAL A 205 -2.82 4.17 -7.42
N TYR A 206 -3.88 4.12 -6.61
CA TYR A 206 -3.83 4.42 -5.19
C TYR A 206 -4.79 3.56 -4.36
N GLY A 207 -4.77 3.73 -3.03
CA GLY A 207 -5.59 3.01 -2.06
C GLY A 207 -6.08 3.92 -0.94
N HIS A 208 -5.93 3.48 0.31
CA HIS A 208 -6.17 4.25 1.54
C HIS A 208 -7.64 4.56 1.90
N THR A 209 -8.51 4.83 0.93
CA THR A 209 -9.93 5.11 1.18
C THR A 209 -10.78 4.01 0.57
N VAL A 210 -11.41 3.20 1.41
CA VAL A 210 -12.28 2.11 0.94
C VAL A 210 -13.34 2.61 -0.06
N ALA A 211 -13.22 2.15 -1.29
CA ALA A 211 -14.13 2.37 -2.40
C ALA A 211 -15.05 1.16 -2.62
N GLU A 212 -16.28 1.41 -3.08
CA GLU A 212 -17.24 0.34 -3.40
C GLU A 212 -16.81 -0.46 -4.64
N ARG A 213 -16.17 0.21 -5.60
CA ARG A 213 -15.69 -0.37 -6.85
C ARG A 213 -14.41 0.35 -7.30
N PRO A 214 -13.51 -0.34 -8.02
CA PRO A 214 -12.32 0.31 -8.55
C PRO A 214 -12.70 1.06 -9.84
N GLU A 215 -13.20 2.28 -9.67
CA GLU A 215 -13.64 3.14 -10.77
C GLU A 215 -12.49 4.03 -11.24
N ILE A 216 -12.30 4.09 -12.57
CA ILE A 216 -11.34 5.01 -13.16
C ILE A 216 -12.00 6.38 -13.26
N ILE A 217 -11.51 7.33 -12.46
CA ILE A 217 -11.92 8.73 -12.49
C ILE A 217 -10.78 9.53 -13.07
N ASN A 218 -11.02 10.21 -14.20
CA ASN A 218 -9.99 10.86 -15.00
C ASN A 218 -8.85 9.89 -15.36
N ARG A 219 -7.66 10.10 -14.81
CA ARG A 219 -6.49 9.21 -14.95
C ARG A 219 -6.07 8.64 -13.60
N THR A 220 -7.03 8.39 -12.73
CA THR A 220 -6.77 7.87 -11.39
C THR A 220 -7.68 6.68 -11.11
N VAL A 221 -7.22 5.76 -10.26
CA VAL A 221 -8.03 4.64 -9.79
C VAL A 221 -7.67 4.29 -8.35
N ASP A 222 -8.69 4.24 -7.50
CA ASP A 222 -8.61 3.67 -6.15
C ASP A 222 -8.84 2.17 -6.23
N ILE A 223 -7.92 1.39 -5.67
CA ILE A 223 -8.01 -0.07 -5.60
C ILE A 223 -8.07 -0.59 -4.15
N ASP A 224 -8.26 0.29 -3.15
CA ASP A 224 -8.65 -0.14 -1.81
C ASP A 224 -10.16 -0.39 -1.77
N GLN A 225 -10.55 -1.66 -1.79
CA GLN A 225 -11.95 -2.07 -1.62
C GLN A 225 -12.20 -2.70 -0.24
N GLY A 226 -11.34 -2.42 0.74
CA GLY A 226 -11.57 -2.80 2.12
C GLY A 226 -11.59 -4.31 2.33
N CYS A 227 -10.62 -5.05 1.78
CA CYS A 227 -10.50 -6.51 1.94
C CYS A 227 -10.74 -6.96 3.38
N VAL A 228 -10.07 -6.33 4.34
CA VAL A 228 -10.15 -6.66 5.78
C VAL A 228 -11.55 -6.51 6.39
N TYR A 229 -12.42 -5.77 5.73
CA TYR A 229 -13.79 -5.49 6.15
C TYR A 229 -14.82 -6.40 5.47
N GLY A 230 -14.37 -7.37 4.68
CA GLY A 230 -15.23 -8.26 3.90
C GLY A 230 -15.49 -7.80 2.47
N GLY A 231 -14.76 -6.79 1.99
CA GLY A 231 -14.82 -6.32 0.59
C GLY A 231 -13.93 -7.16 -0.33
N TYR A 232 -13.08 -6.53 -1.14
CA TYR A 232 -12.15 -7.23 -2.04
C TYR A 232 -10.71 -6.79 -1.83
N LEU A 233 -9.77 -7.75 -1.96
CA LEU A 233 -8.38 -7.44 -2.26
C LEU A 233 -8.25 -7.34 -3.77
N THR A 234 -7.85 -6.17 -4.25
CA THR A 234 -7.86 -5.84 -5.68
C THR A 234 -6.45 -5.58 -6.18
N ALA A 235 -6.12 -6.20 -7.30
CA ALA A 235 -4.96 -5.86 -8.10
C ALA A 235 -5.38 -5.16 -9.40
N LEU A 236 -4.61 -4.16 -9.82
CA LEU A 236 -4.64 -3.64 -11.19
C LEU A 236 -3.46 -4.21 -11.98
N ARG A 237 -3.74 -4.87 -13.09
CA ARG A 237 -2.73 -5.27 -14.09
C ARG A 237 -2.44 -4.08 -15.01
N TYR A 238 -1.18 -3.68 -15.10
CA TYR A 238 -0.70 -2.65 -16.01
C TYR A 238 0.27 -3.26 -17.03
N PRO A 239 0.18 -2.91 -18.33
CA PRO A 239 -0.61 -1.81 -18.93
C PRO A 239 -2.04 -2.19 -19.34
N GLU A 240 -2.51 -3.38 -18.99
CA GLU A 240 -3.82 -3.90 -19.43
C GLU A 240 -5.00 -3.10 -18.86
N ILE A 241 -4.81 -2.49 -17.69
CA ILE A 241 -5.84 -1.81 -16.89
C ILE A 241 -7.00 -2.78 -16.58
N GLU A 242 -6.63 -3.99 -16.16
CA GLU A 242 -7.57 -5.05 -15.78
C GLU A 242 -7.53 -5.27 -14.27
N PHE A 243 -8.69 -5.51 -13.68
CA PHE A 243 -8.81 -5.79 -12.24
C PHE A 243 -8.86 -7.29 -11.99
N VAL A 244 -8.03 -7.76 -11.05
CA VAL A 244 -8.10 -9.11 -10.50
C VAL A 244 -8.43 -8.99 -9.02
N GLN A 245 -9.46 -9.70 -8.57
CA GLN A 245 -10.01 -9.52 -7.23
C GLN A 245 -10.13 -10.85 -6.50
N VAL A 246 -9.92 -10.82 -5.18
CA VAL A 246 -10.22 -11.89 -4.23
C VAL A 246 -11.15 -11.33 -3.17
N ARG A 247 -12.21 -12.07 -2.83
CA ARG A 247 -13.14 -11.64 -1.77
C ARG A 247 -12.45 -11.74 -0.42
N GLY A 248 -12.48 -10.64 0.33
CA GLY A 248 -12.02 -10.57 1.70
C GLY A 248 -12.97 -11.25 2.67
N LYS A 249 -12.43 -11.94 3.67
CA LYS A 249 -13.20 -12.25 4.88
C LYS A 249 -13.29 -11.02 5.78
N LYS A 250 -14.35 -10.95 6.59
CA LYS A 250 -14.52 -9.87 7.56
C LYS A 250 -13.68 -10.13 8.82
N TYR A 251 -12.56 -9.43 8.95
CA TYR A 251 -11.67 -9.49 10.11
C TYR A 251 -11.81 -8.29 11.05
N ALA A 252 -12.36 -7.19 10.55
CA ALA A 252 -12.58 -5.94 11.29
C ALA A 252 -13.91 -5.27 10.90
N GLU A 253 -14.38 -4.38 11.76
CA GLU A 253 -15.52 -3.51 11.46
C GLU A 253 -15.06 -2.25 10.73
N TYR A 254 -15.82 -1.85 9.71
CA TYR A 254 -15.56 -0.62 8.98
C TYR A 254 -16.26 0.56 9.64
N HIS A 255 -15.51 1.62 9.90
CA HIS A 255 -16.01 2.86 10.49
C HIS A 255 -15.62 4.09 9.64
N GLY A 256 -15.18 3.90 8.39
CA GLY A 256 -14.88 5.02 7.50
C GLY A 256 -16.12 5.57 6.80
N GLY A 257 -15.95 6.66 6.05
CA GLY A 257 -17.05 7.29 5.29
C GLY A 257 -17.31 6.67 3.91
N GLY A 258 -16.45 5.74 3.47
CA GLY A 258 -16.65 5.00 2.21
C GLY A 258 -17.69 3.88 2.35
N LYS A 259 -17.78 3.04 1.32
CA LYS A 259 -18.69 1.89 1.31
C LYS A 259 -17.91 0.63 1.00
N VAL A 260 -17.95 -0.34 1.92
CA VAL A 260 -17.38 -1.67 1.69
C VAL A 260 -18.27 -2.38 0.66
N PRO A 261 -17.70 -2.99 -0.40
CA PRO A 261 -18.48 -3.74 -1.39
C PRO A 261 -19.30 -4.86 -0.74
N GLU A 262 -20.58 -4.94 -1.10
CA GLU A 262 -21.47 -6.04 -0.71
C GLU A 262 -21.26 -7.26 -1.65
N GLU A 263 -21.84 -8.41 -1.31
CA GLU A 263 -21.84 -9.61 -2.19
C GLU A 263 -22.75 -9.45 -3.41
#